data_AF-A0A2I0PNT6-F1
#
_entry.id   AF-A0A2I0PNT6-F1
#
_cell.length_a   1.000
_cell.length_b   1.000
_cell.length_c   1.000
_cell.angle_alpha   90.00
_cell.angle_beta   90.00
_cell.angle_gamma   90.00
#
_symmetry.space_group_name_H-M   'P 1'
#
loop_
_entity.id
_entity.type
_entity.pdbx_description
1 polymer ?
#
loop_
_entity_poly.entity_id
_entity_poly.type
_entity_poly.pdbx_seq_one_letter_code
_entity_poly.pdbx_strand_id
1 'polypeptide(L)' 'MAFTGTLIYSHILPGIFAVIGLFLICNGIMDRKNNYTIIGVALFFLAGLLPFLILPFLLGT' A
#
# COMPACT_ATOMS: atom_id res chain seq x y z
N MET A 1 -16.46 -17.76 -7.18
CA MET A 1 -14.99 -17.59 -6.99
C MET A 1 -14.64 -16.11 -6.70
N ALA A 2 -15.31 -15.46 -5.74
CA ALA A 2 -15.03 -14.06 -5.38
C ALA A 2 -14.17 -13.94 -4.09
N PHE A 3 -14.28 -14.90 -3.18
CA PHE A 3 -13.71 -14.84 -1.83
C PHE A 3 -12.17 -14.74 -1.79
N THR A 4 -11.48 -15.43 -2.69
CA THR A 4 -10.02 -15.38 -2.78
C THR A 4 -9.52 -14.02 -3.27
N GLY A 5 -10.19 -13.43 -4.27
CA GLY A 5 -9.81 -12.12 -4.80
C GLY A 5 -9.94 -11.01 -3.76
N THR A 6 -11.00 -11.03 -2.97
CA THR A 6 -11.23 -10.03 -1.90
C THR A 6 -10.15 -10.10 -0.82
N LEU A 7 -9.72 -11.30 -0.41
CA LEU A 7 -8.65 -11.48 0.58
C LEU A 7 -7.31 -10.96 0.08
N ILE A 8 -6.97 -11.22 -1.19
CA ILE A 8 -5.70 -10.76 -1.78
C ILE A 8 -5.65 -9.23 -1.81
N TYR A 9 -6.73 -8.58 -2.25
CA TYR A 9 -6.76 -7.12 -2.37
C TYR A 9 -6.95 -6.37 -1.05
N SER A 10 -7.62 -6.97 -0.05
CA SER A 10 -7.87 -6.30 1.24
C SER A 10 -6.76 -6.51 2.28
N HIS A 11 -6.01 -7.60 2.23
CA HIS A 11 -5.05 -7.95 3.28
C HIS A 11 -3.63 -8.16 2.76
N ILE A 12 -3.45 -8.91 1.66
CA ILE A 12 -2.11 -9.31 1.19
C ILE A 12 -1.40 -8.15 0.48
N LEU A 13 -2.04 -7.56 -0.55
CA LEU A 13 -1.49 -6.44 -1.30
C LEU A 13 -1.20 -5.22 -0.41
N PRO A 14 -2.16 -4.75 0.43
CA PRO A 14 -1.92 -3.65 1.35
C PRO A 14 -0.76 -3.91 2.31
N GLY A 15 -0.65 -5.14 2.85
CA GLY A 15 0.45 -5.52 3.73
C GLY A 15 1.82 -5.42 3.06
N ILE A 16 1.95 -5.95 1.83
CA ILE A 16 3.20 -5.89 1.06
C ILE A 16 3.57 -4.43 0.75
N PHE A 17 2.62 -3.63 0.27
CA PHE A 17 2.86 -2.23 -0.04
C PHE A 17 3.21 -1.40 1.20
N ALA A 18 2.59 -1.67 2.35
CA ALA A 18 2.92 -1.01 3.60
C ALA A 18 4.35 -1.32 4.05
N VAL A 19 4.78 -2.59 3.94
CA VAL A 19 6.15 -3.00 4.27
C VAL A 19 7.17 -2.34 3.33
N ILE A 20 6.91 -2.34 2.01
CA ILE A 20 7.78 -1.69 1.03
C ILE A 20 7.85 -0.17 1.27
N GLY A 21 6.71 0.47 1.54
CA GLY A 21 6.62 1.89 1.88
C GLY A 21 7.43 2.22 3.13
N LEU A 22 7.32 1.40 4.18
CA LEU A 22 8.10 1.55 5.40
C LEU A 22 9.61 1.44 5.13
N PHE A 23 10.05 0.46 4.35
CA PHE A 23 11.46 0.34 3.97
C PHE A 23 11.97 1.55 3.18
N LEU A 24 11.15 2.12 2.30
CA LEU A 24 11.48 3.33 1.54
C LEU A 24 11.57 4.57 2.44
N ILE A 25 10.68 4.70 3.43
CA ILE A 25 10.75 5.76 4.44
C ILE A 25 12.06 5.62 5.22
N CYS A 26 12.34 4.43 5.75
CA CYS A 26 13.54 4.18 6.54
C CYS A 26 14.82 4.43 5.74
N ASN A 27 14.91 3.92 4.50
CA ASN A 27 16.06 4.17 3.63
C ASN A 27 16.19 5.65 3.26
N GLY A 28 15.09 6.32 2.92
CA GLY A 28 15.09 7.74 2.59
C GLY A 28 15.57 8.63 3.73
N ILE A 29 15.19 8.32 4.97
CA ILE A 29 15.67 9.01 6.17
C ILE A 29 17.17 8.71 6.40
N MET A 30 17.58 7.44 6.28
CA MET A 30 18.97 7.02 6.52
C MET A 30 19.96 7.64 5.53
N ASP A 31 19.60 7.68 4.24
CA ASP A 31 20.41 8.32 3.19
C ASP A 31 20.19 9.84 3.08
N ARG A 32 19.36 10.44 3.95
CA ARG A 32 19.00 11.87 3.92
C ARG A 32 18.43 12.31 2.56
N LYS A 33 17.82 11.38 1.82
CA LYS A 33 17.21 11.56 0.51
C LYS A 33 15.71 11.74 0.67
N ASN A 34 15.30 12.99 0.86
CA ASN A 34 13.89 13.35 1.05
C ASN A 34 12.96 12.83 -0.06
N ASN A 35 13.45 12.69 -1.30
CA ASN A 35 12.64 12.14 -2.39
C ASN A 35 12.16 10.71 -2.09
N TYR A 36 13.03 9.83 -1.59
CA TYR A 36 12.65 8.46 -1.26
C TYR A 36 11.74 8.40 -0.04
N THR A 37 11.96 9.30 0.93
CA THR A 37 11.11 9.43 2.11
C THR A 37 9.69 9.81 1.72
N ILE A 38 9.52 10.81 0.84
CA ILE A 38 8.21 11.28 0.37
C ILE A 38 7.50 10.18 -0.43
N ILE A 39 8.22 9.49 -1.32
CA ILE A 39 7.68 8.37 -2.08
C ILE A 39 7.23 7.25 -1.15
N GLY A 40 8.04 6.90 -0.15
CA GLY A 40 7.69 5.89 0.84
C GLY A 40 6.45 6.25 1.66
N VAL A 41 6.34 7.51 2.11
CA VAL A 41 5.14 8.00 2.80
C VAL A 41 3.91 7.92 1.90
N ALA A 42 4.00 8.41 0.66
CA ALA A 42 2.90 8.35 -0.30
C ALA A 42 2.47 6.89 -0.57
N LEU A 43 3.44 5.99 -0.77
CA LEU A 43 3.19 4.57 -1.01
C LEU A 43 2.55 3.88 0.20
N PHE A 44 2.97 4.23 1.42
CA PHE A 44 2.41 3.70 2.66
C PHE A 44 0.93 4.09 2.84
N PHE A 45 0.59 5.35 2.58
CA PHE A 45 -0.81 5.79 2.64
C PHE A 45 -1.64 5.21 1.50
N LEU A 46 -1.08 5.13 0.29
CA LEU A 46 -1.72 4.45 -0.83
C LEU A 46 -2.00 2.99 -0.50
N ALA A 47 -1.08 2.27 0.14
CA ALA A 47 -1.29 0.88 0.57
C ALA A 47 -2.54 0.71 1.43
N GLY A 48 -2.75 1.63 2.38
CA GLY A 48 -3.91 1.61 3.27
C GLY A 48 -5.21 2.04 2.58
N LEU A 49 -5.16 2.98 1.63
CA LEU A 49 -6.33 3.51 0.92
C LEU A 49 -6.78 2.64 -0.27
N LEU A 50 -5.83 1.96 -0.93
CA LEU A 50 -6.07 1.11 -2.10
C LEU A 50 -7.24 0.12 -1.91
N PRO A 51 -7.33 -0.65 -0.80
CA PRO A 51 -8.41 -1.61 -0.63
C PRO A 51 -9.77 -0.92 -0.52
N PHE A 52 -9.86 0.26 0.11
CA PHE A 52 -11.12 1.01 0.22
C PHE A 52 -11.60 1.59 -1.11
N LEU A 53 -10.68 1.85 -2.06
CA LEU A 53 -11.04 2.34 -3.38
C LEU A 53 -11.39 1.20 -4.35
N ILE A 54 -10.64 0.09 -4.30
CA ILE A 54 -10.74 -1.00 -5.27
C ILE A 54 -11.79 -2.05 -4.89
N LEU A 55 -11.96 -2.39 -3.60
CA LEU A 55 -12.99 -3.35 -3.19
C LEU A 55 -14.40 -2.94 -3.64
N PRO A 56 -14.90 -1.70 -3.41
CA PRO A 56 -16.25 -1.34 -3.85
C PRO A 56 -16.41 -1.43 -5.38
N PHE A 57 -15.37 -1.08 -6.13
CA PHE A 57 -15.36 -1.20 -7.59
C PHE A 57 -15.42 -2.67 -8.07
N LEU A 58 -14.77 -3.60 -7.37
CA LEU A 58 -14.80 -5.04 -7.67
C LEU A 58 -16.07 -5.74 -7.17
N LEU A 59 -16.65 -5.27 -6.05
CA LEU A 59 -17.87 -5.83 -5.45
C LEU A 59 -19.16 -5.26 -6.05
N GLY A 60 -19.08 -4.21 -6.88
CA GLY A 60 -20.20 -3.74 -7.70
C GLY A 60 -21.35 -3.13 -6.90
N THR A 61 -21.02 -2.36 -5.87
CA THR A 61 -21.99 -1.47 -5.18
C THR A 61 -21.87 -0.05 -5.70
#